data_AF-A0A5E4KD20-F1
#
_entry.id   AF-A0A5E4KD20-F1
#
_cell.length_a   1.000
_cell.length_b   1.000
_cell.length_c   1.000
_cell.angle_alpha   90.00
_cell.angle_beta   90.00
_cell.angle_gamma   90.00
#
_symmetry.space_group_name_H-M   'P 1'
#
loop_
_entity.id
_entity.type
_entity.pdbx_description
1 polymer ?
#
loop_
_entity_poly.entity_id
_entity_poly.type
_entity_poly.pdbx_seq_one_letter_code
_entity_poly.pdbx_strand_id
1 'polypeptide(L)'
;MIGWTSHEIIWGSSWDKVDGRVRDVKTIYSTTDLERAVELLRKHNVQYVYVGDIEKNKYPRTGLQKFNDDGLFEPVYNDSVRIYKVK
;
A
#
# COMPACT_ATOMS: atom_id res chain seq x y z
N MET A 1 -13.60 19.34 15.45
CA MET A 1 -12.74 18.85 14.36
C MET A 1 -11.32 19.36 14.62
N ILE A 2 -10.55 18.57 15.37
CA ILE A 2 -9.10 18.72 15.62
C ILE A 2 -8.59 17.31 15.91
N GLY A 3 -7.40 16.98 15.44
CA GLY A 3 -6.54 16.02 16.12
C GLY A 3 -6.46 14.61 15.53
N TRP A 4 -5.84 14.48 14.36
CA TRP A 4 -5.10 13.26 14.01
C TRP A 4 -3.65 13.62 13.67
N THR A 5 -3.09 14.50 14.49
CA THR A 5 -1.63 14.66 14.62
C THR A 5 -1.21 13.73 15.76
N SER A 6 -0.39 12.74 15.41
CA SER A 6 0.37 11.85 16.32
C SER A 6 -0.32 10.56 16.78
N HIS A 7 -0.05 9.49 16.06
CA HIS A 7 0.44 8.25 16.69
C HIS A 7 1.73 7.85 15.98
N GLU A 8 2.79 7.85 16.78
CA GLU A 8 4.19 7.75 16.40
C GLU A 8 4.51 6.44 15.66
N ILE A 9 4.92 6.53 14.39
CA ILE A 9 5.72 5.48 13.74
C ILE A 9 6.93 6.15 13.03
N ILE A 10 7.88 6.55 13.87
CA ILE A 10 9.33 6.41 13.69
C ILE A 10 9.86 6.75 12.28
N TRP A 11 9.95 8.05 11.99
CA TRP A 11 10.90 8.59 11.02
C TRP A 11 12.30 8.66 11.66
N GLY A 12 13.05 7.55 11.68
CA GLY A 12 14.50 7.71 11.96
C GLY A 12 15.33 6.55 12.49
N SER A 13 14.80 5.34 12.74
CA SER A 13 15.60 4.35 13.50
C SER A 13 16.26 3.23 12.68
N SER A 14 16.07 3.12 11.36
CA SER A 14 16.67 2.01 10.58
C SER A 14 16.76 2.30 9.07
N TRP A 15 17.54 3.30 8.63
CA TRP A 15 17.70 3.62 7.20
C TRP A 15 18.05 2.41 6.31
N ASP A 16 18.77 1.41 6.82
CA ASP A 16 19.12 0.19 6.07
C ASP A 16 17.94 -0.79 5.89
N LYS A 17 17.11 -0.99 6.93
CA LYS A 17 15.89 -1.82 6.85
C LYS A 17 14.73 -1.12 6.14
N VAL A 18 14.75 0.22 6.15
CA VAL A 18 13.74 1.05 5.48
C VAL A 18 13.92 1.00 3.96
N ASP A 19 15.15 0.95 3.44
CA ASP A 19 15.38 0.81 1.98
C ASP A 19 14.74 -0.47 1.42
N GLY A 20 14.96 -1.61 2.10
CA GLY A 20 14.32 -2.88 1.74
C GLY A 20 12.81 -2.77 1.71
N ARG A 21 12.20 -2.24 2.78
CA ARG A 21 10.74 -2.04 2.86
C ARG A 21 10.23 -1.09 1.78
N VAL A 22 10.96 -0.02 1.45
CA VAL A 22 10.58 0.92 0.38
C VAL A 22 10.65 0.23 -0.98
N ARG A 23 11.65 -0.62 -1.23
CA ARG A 23 11.73 -1.46 -2.44
C ARG A 23 10.60 -2.46 -2.52
N ASP A 24 10.27 -3.14 -1.42
CA ASP A 24 9.16 -4.09 -1.35
C ASP A 24 7.83 -3.39 -1.61
N VAL A 25 7.59 -2.22 -1.00
CA VAL A 25 6.40 -1.38 -1.25
C VAL A 25 6.36 -0.89 -2.69
N LYS A 26 7.48 -0.43 -3.26
CA LYS A 26 7.57 -0.04 -4.67
C LYS A 26 7.22 -1.23 -5.58
N THR A 27 7.68 -2.43 -5.21
CA THR A 27 7.35 -3.67 -5.91
C THR A 27 5.87 -3.99 -5.78
N ILE A 28 5.28 -3.85 -4.59
CA ILE A 28 3.83 -4.04 -4.36
C ILE A 28 3.01 -3.08 -5.24
N TYR A 29 3.38 -1.81 -5.38
CA TYR A 29 2.61 -0.89 -6.24
C TYR A 29 2.90 -1.02 -7.74
N SER A 30 4.07 -1.54 -8.11
CA SER A 30 4.49 -1.64 -9.52
C SER A 30 4.26 -3.02 -10.15
N THR A 31 4.22 -4.09 -9.35
CA THR A 31 4.04 -5.46 -9.87
C THR A 31 2.60 -5.66 -10.34
N THR A 32 2.42 -6.43 -11.41
CA THR A 32 1.10 -6.88 -11.87
C THR A 32 0.67 -8.18 -11.22
N ASP A 33 1.60 -8.87 -10.55
CA ASP A 33 1.35 -10.15 -9.89
C ASP A 33 0.66 -9.95 -8.54
N LEU A 34 -0.55 -10.49 -8.43
CA LEU A 34 -1.42 -10.38 -7.24
C LEU A 34 -0.86 -11.19 -6.08
N GLU A 35 -0.49 -12.44 -6.32
CA GLU A 35 0.00 -13.37 -5.31
C GLU A 35 1.31 -12.86 -4.70
N ARG A 36 2.22 -12.36 -5.53
CA ARG A 36 3.46 -11.74 -5.09
C ARG A 36 3.22 -10.50 -4.24
N ALA A 37 2.23 -9.68 -4.61
CA ALA A 37 1.88 -8.49 -3.84
C ALA A 37 1.32 -8.88 -2.46
N VAL A 38 0.43 -9.87 -2.40
CA VAL A 38 -0.16 -10.36 -1.14
C VAL A 38 0.90 -11.01 -0.25
N GLU A 39 1.83 -11.80 -0.81
CA GLU A 39 2.94 -12.37 -0.06
C GLU A 39 3.77 -11.27 0.63
N LEU A 40 4.13 -10.22 -0.12
CA LEU A 40 4.89 -9.10 0.41
C LEU A 40 4.08 -8.31 1.45
N LEU A 41 2.79 -8.07 1.22
CA LEU A 41 1.91 -7.40 2.16
C LEU A 41 1.80 -8.17 3.48
N ARG A 42 1.62 -9.50 3.42
CA ARG A 42 1.57 -10.39 4.59
C ARG A 42 2.91 -10.44 5.32
N LYS A 43 4.02 -10.52 4.57
CA LYS A 43 5.39 -10.46 5.12
C LYS A 43 5.62 -9.19 5.94
N HIS A 44 5.02 -8.08 5.53
CA HIS A 44 5.10 -6.81 6.25
C HIS A 44 3.91 -6.54 7.19
N ASN A 45 3.02 -7.51 7.37
CA ASN A 45 1.81 -7.41 8.21
C ASN A 45 0.92 -6.20 7.86
N VAL A 46 0.81 -5.90 6.56
CA VAL A 46 0.00 -4.79 6.05
C VAL A 46 -1.45 -5.22 5.92
N GLN A 47 -2.34 -4.51 6.62
CA GLN A 47 -3.79 -4.78 6.58
C GLN A 47 -4.55 -3.86 5.63
N TYR A 48 -4.01 -2.67 5.34
CA TYR A 48 -4.65 -1.65 4.51
C TYR A 48 -3.67 -1.09 3.48
N VAL A 49 -4.14 -0.93 2.25
CA VAL A 49 -3.43 -0.32 1.12
C VAL A 49 -4.15 0.97 0.75
N TYR A 50 -3.40 2.06 0.68
CA TYR A 50 -3.92 3.38 0.32
C TYR A 50 -3.44 3.74 -1.09
N VAL A 51 -4.38 4.16 -1.93
CA VAL A 51 -4.13 4.55 -3.32
C VAL A 51 -4.77 5.91 -3.59
N GLY A 52 -3.97 6.97 -3.45
CA GLY A 52 -4.35 8.33 -3.81
C GLY A 52 -3.85 8.77 -5.18
N ASP A 53 -4.10 10.04 -5.54
CA ASP A 53 -3.66 10.60 -6.82
C ASP A 53 -2.13 10.73 -6.93
N ILE A 54 -1.43 10.91 -5.81
CA ILE A 54 0.03 10.92 -5.76
C ILE A 54 0.58 9.54 -6.16
N GLU A 55 0.04 8.46 -5.58
CA GLU A 55 0.46 7.09 -5.94
C GLU A 55 0.06 6.75 -7.39
N LYS A 56 -1.12 7.19 -7.85
CA LYS A 56 -1.53 7.02 -9.26
C LYS A 56 -0.61 7.73 -10.25
N ASN A 57 -0.03 8.86 -9.86
CA ASN A 57 0.93 9.59 -10.71
C ASN A 57 2.34 8.99 -10.61
N LYS A 58 2.70 8.40 -9.47
CA LYS A 58 4.03 7.84 -9.20
C LYS A 58 4.21 6.40 -9.71
N TYR A 59 3.13 5.61 -9.75
CA TYR A 59 3.15 4.20 -10.09
C TYR A 59 2.31 3.88 -11.34
N PRO A 60 2.67 2.84 -12.11
CA PRO A 60 1.94 2.49 -13.31
C PRO A 60 0.52 2.00 -12.98
N ARG A 61 -0.47 2.50 -13.74
CA ARG A 61 -1.88 2.08 -13.62
C ARG A 61 -2.08 0.57 -13.69
N THR A 62 -1.23 -0.14 -14.43
CA THR A 62 -1.27 -1.61 -14.57
C THR A 62 -1.04 -2.32 -13.22
N GLY A 63 -0.13 -1.80 -12.38
CA GLY A 63 0.10 -2.33 -11.04
C GLY A 63 -1.01 -1.96 -10.05
N LEU A 64 -1.70 -0.85 -10.28
CA LEU A 64 -2.81 -0.38 -9.43
C LEU A 64 -4.14 -1.09 -9.73
N GLN A 65 -4.37 -1.50 -10.99
CA GLN A 65 -5.61 -2.19 -11.39
C GLN A 65 -5.82 -3.51 -10.66
N LYS A 66 -4.75 -4.18 -10.22
CA LYS A 66 -4.84 -5.45 -9.49
C LYS A 66 -5.53 -5.31 -8.13
N PHE A 67 -5.48 -4.13 -7.50
CA PHE A 67 -6.19 -3.89 -6.24
C PHE A 67 -7.71 -3.85 -6.43
N ASN A 68 -8.18 -3.81 -7.67
CA ASN A 68 -9.59 -3.93 -8.01
C ASN A 68 -10.08 -5.40 -8.06
N ASP A 69 -9.23 -6.35 -7.72
CA ASP A 69 -9.59 -7.75 -7.55
C ASP A 69 -10.30 -7.97 -6.20
N ASP A 70 -11.60 -8.22 -6.25
CA ASP A 70 -12.48 -8.38 -5.07
C ASP A 70 -12.18 -9.65 -4.25
N GLY A 71 -11.47 -10.61 -4.85
CA GLY A 71 -11.08 -11.86 -4.20
C GLY A 71 -10.00 -11.69 -3.14
N LEU A 72 -9.06 -10.76 -3.36
CA LEU A 72 -7.91 -10.53 -2.47
C LEU A 72 -7.96 -9.19 -1.74
N PHE A 73 -8.64 -8.20 -2.32
CA PHE A 73 -8.69 -6.83 -1.80
C PHE A 73 -10.13 -6.37 -1.65
N GLU A 74 -10.47 -5.87 -0.47
CA GLU A 74 -11.79 -5.33 -0.18
C GLU A 74 -11.75 -3.79 -0.18
N PRO A 75 -12.42 -3.10 -1.11
CA PRO A 75 -12.47 -1.65 -1.12
C PRO A 75 -13.31 -1.15 0.07
N VAL A 76 -12.65 -0.61 1.09
CA VAL A 76 -13.32 -0.04 2.27
C VAL A 76 -13.61 1.45 2.13
N TYR A 77 -12.93 2.13 1.19
CA TYR A 77 -13.10 3.54 0.91
C TYR A 77 -12.86 3.83 -0.57
N ASN A 78 -13.75 4.58 -1.21
CA ASN A 78 -13.65 4.94 -2.62
C ASN A 78 -14.34 6.29 -2.86
N ASP A 79 -13.61 7.37 -2.56
CA ASP A 79 -14.05 8.73 -2.86
C ASP A 79 -12.96 9.41 -3.71
N SER A 80 -12.21 10.36 -3.15
CA SER A 80 -11.02 10.95 -3.79
C SER A 80 -9.82 9.99 -3.79
N VAL A 81 -9.77 9.14 -2.77
CA VAL A 81 -8.73 8.13 -2.55
C VAL A 81 -9.39 6.76 -2.47
N ARG A 82 -8.62 5.72 -2.77
CA ARG A 82 -9.07 4.33 -2.64
C ARG A 82 -8.31 3.65 -1.53
N ILE A 83 -9.03 3.06 -0.59
CA ILE A 83 -8.43 2.27 0.48
C ILE A 83 -8.94 0.85 0.33
N TYR A 84 -7.99 -0.08 0.26
CA TYR A 84 -8.24 -1.49 0.13
C TYR A 84 -7.78 -2.20 1.40
N LYS A 85 -8.62 -3.08 1.93
CA LYS A 85 -8.29 -3.98 3.03
C LYS A 85 -7.84 -5.32 2.45
N VAL A 86 -6.72 -5.84 2.94
CA VAL A 86 -6.18 -7.14 2.51
C VAL A 86 -6.93 -8.26 3.23
N LYS A 87 -7.37 -9.29 2.49
CA LYS A 87 -8.02 -10.49 3.04
C LYS A 87 -7.04 -11.60 3.42
#